data_AF-A0A496ZI79-F1
#
_entry.id   AF-A0A496ZI79-F1
#
_cell.length_a   1.000
_cell.length_b   1.000
_cell.length_c   1.000
_cell.angle_alpha   90.00
_cell.angle_beta   90.00
_cell.angle_gamma   90.00
#
_symmetry.space_group_name_H-M   'P 1'
#
loop_
_entity.id
_entity.type
_entity.pdbx_description
1 polymer ?
#
loop_
_entity_poly.entity_id
_entity_poly.type
_entity_poly.pdbx_seq_one_letter_code
_entity_poly.pdbx_strand_id
1 'polypeptide(L)'
;MPKQAIYIVYALLIAVGLLAMYALLNAGSSNSLLRSIFPDPSTDVYVAVISSFIVFVLGFVVFFNRDSQGFQNLIEMNGERIKQLRSEGQTDEKIADSILAAMGSRSGYKHNMAKKKLVIYLAEFK
;
A
#
# COMPACT_ATOMS: atom_id res chain seq x y z
N MET A 1 8.34 -6.80 -3.09
CA MET A 1 8.58 -6.62 -4.55
C MET A 1 9.97 -6.07 -4.78
N PRO A 2 10.63 -6.41 -5.90
CA PRO A 2 11.88 -5.76 -6.29
C PRO A 2 11.65 -4.26 -6.47
N LYS A 3 12.63 -3.43 -6.09
CA LYS A 3 12.52 -1.95 -6.12
C LYS A 3 12.10 -1.45 -7.52
N GLN A 4 12.61 -2.07 -8.58
CA GLN A 4 12.28 -1.73 -9.97
C GLN A 4 10.79 -1.89 -10.30
N ALA A 5 10.14 -2.95 -9.79
CA ALA A 5 8.73 -3.19 -10.05
C ALA A 5 7.82 -2.15 -9.38
N ILE A 6 8.22 -1.58 -8.24
CA ILE A 6 7.42 -0.53 -7.60
C ILE A 6 7.48 0.80 -8.38
N TYR A 7 8.61 1.09 -9.02
CA TYR A 7 8.73 2.26 -9.90
C TYR A 7 7.87 2.13 -11.15
N ILE A 8 7.75 0.93 -11.70
CA ILE A 8 6.82 0.64 -12.79
C ILE A 8 5.38 0.87 -12.34
N VAL A 9 5.00 0.40 -11.14
CA VAL A 9 3.66 0.65 -10.58
C VAL A 9 3.41 2.15 -10.40
N TYR A 10 4.40 2.92 -9.94
CA TYR A 10 4.26 4.38 -9.85
C TYR A 10 4.09 5.05 -11.21
N ALA A 11 4.88 4.65 -12.21
CA ALA A 11 4.75 5.16 -13.56
C ALA A 11 3.37 4.87 -14.16
N LEU A 12 2.86 3.64 -13.97
CA LEU A 12 1.52 3.24 -14.38
C LEU A 12 0.44 4.04 -13.64
N LEU A 13 0.59 4.24 -12.34
CA LEU A 13 -0.37 5.02 -11.54
C LEU A 13 -0.46 6.47 -12.03
N ILE A 14 0.67 7.08 -12.40
CA ILE A 14 0.69 8.42 -13.01
C ILE A 14 0.02 8.39 -14.38
N ALA A 15 0.41 7.47 -15.26
CA ALA A 15 -0.12 7.39 -16.62
C ALA A 15 -1.64 7.15 -16.65
N VAL A 16 -2.11 6.14 -15.90
CA VAL A 16 -3.54 5.82 -15.80
C VAL A 16 -4.29 6.89 -15.01
N GLY A 17 -3.66 7.51 -14.00
CA GLY A 17 -4.22 8.64 -13.27
C GLY A 17 -4.51 9.84 -14.15
N LEU A 18 -3.58 10.20 -15.05
CA LEU A 18 -3.78 11.26 -16.03
C LEU A 18 -4.88 10.91 -17.04
N LEU A 19 -4.94 9.65 -17.49
CA LEU A 19 -6.01 9.16 -18.36
C LEU A 19 -7.38 9.25 -17.67
N ALA A 20 -7.47 8.81 -16.41
CA ALA A 20 -8.70 8.87 -15.62
C ALA A 20 -9.15 10.30 -15.39
N MET A 21 -8.22 11.20 -15.04
CA MET A 21 -8.50 12.63 -14.91
C MET A 21 -9.04 13.21 -16.21
N TYR A 22 -8.40 12.92 -17.35
CA TYR A 22 -8.85 13.40 -18.65
C TYR A 22 -10.25 12.86 -19.00
N ALA A 23 -10.49 11.57 -18.80
CA ALA A 23 -11.77 10.93 -19.08
C ALA A 23 -12.88 11.50 -18.20
N LEU A 24 -12.62 11.74 -16.91
CA LEU A 24 -13.60 12.35 -16.00
C LEU A 24 -13.96 13.79 -16.40
N LEU A 25 -12.98 14.59 -16.79
CA LEU A 25 -13.20 16.00 -17.16
C LEU A 25 -13.90 16.16 -18.52
N ASN A 26 -13.75 15.18 -19.42
CA ASN A 26 -14.31 15.24 -20.78
C ASN A 26 -15.44 14.22 -21.03
N ALA A 27 -15.90 13.52 -20.00
CA ALA A 27 -16.96 12.52 -20.12
C ALA A 27 -18.23 13.13 -20.73
N GLY A 28 -18.70 12.57 -21.84
CA GLY A 28 -19.91 13.03 -22.53
C GLY A 28 -19.71 14.26 -23.42
N SER A 29 -18.49 14.76 -23.57
CA SER A 29 -18.19 15.85 -24.52
C SER A 29 -18.14 15.34 -25.97
N SER A 30 -18.70 16.11 -26.90
CA SER A 30 -18.65 15.80 -28.34
C SER A 30 -17.25 15.94 -28.94
N ASN A 31 -16.39 16.78 -28.34
CA ASN A 31 -15.03 17.10 -28.79
C ASN A 31 -13.92 16.51 -27.90
N SER A 32 -14.05 15.24 -27.51
CA SER A 32 -13.01 14.51 -26.76
C SER A 32 -11.93 13.94 -27.69
N LEU A 33 -10.66 13.90 -27.26
CA LEU A 33 -9.59 13.19 -27.98
C LEU A 33 -9.88 11.69 -28.06
N LEU A 34 -10.62 11.15 -27.08
CA LEU A 34 -11.08 9.76 -27.09
C LEU A 34 -12.02 9.49 -28.28
N ARG A 35 -12.65 10.51 -28.88
CA ARG A 35 -13.53 10.37 -30.04
C ARG A 35 -12.83 9.81 -31.28
N SER A 36 -11.52 10.02 -31.39
CA SER A 36 -10.71 9.44 -32.48
C SER A 36 -10.60 7.91 -32.40
N ILE A 37 -10.87 7.31 -31.24
CA ILE A 37 -10.80 5.87 -31.00
C ILE A 37 -12.20 5.31 -30.70
N PHE A 38 -13.03 6.05 -29.95
CA PHE A 38 -14.37 5.68 -29.52
C PHE A 38 -15.43 6.71 -29.97
N PRO A 39 -16.21 6.42 -31.03
CA PRO A 39 -17.16 7.37 -31.61
C PRO A 39 -18.34 7.73 -30.70
N ASP A 40 -18.72 6.85 -29.76
CA ASP A 40 -19.89 7.03 -28.89
C ASP A 40 -19.51 7.76 -27.58
N PRO A 41 -20.12 8.93 -27.27
CA PRO A 41 -19.87 9.70 -26.04
C PRO A 41 -20.10 8.93 -24.74
N SER A 42 -20.98 7.94 -24.77
CA SER A 42 -21.30 7.07 -23.63
C SER A 42 -20.08 6.25 -23.20
N THR A 43 -19.17 5.98 -24.14
CA THR A 43 -17.92 5.22 -23.90
C THR A 43 -16.98 5.95 -22.94
N ASP A 44 -16.99 7.28 -22.94
CA ASP A 44 -16.09 8.08 -22.11
C ASP A 44 -16.37 7.84 -20.60
N VAL A 45 -17.63 7.59 -20.24
CA VAL A 45 -18.02 7.23 -18.87
C VAL A 45 -17.46 5.87 -18.47
N TYR A 46 -17.53 4.87 -19.35
CA TYR A 46 -16.96 3.55 -19.10
C TYR A 46 -15.44 3.62 -18.96
N VAL A 47 -14.77 4.39 -19.82
CA VAL A 47 -13.32 4.63 -19.73
C VAL A 47 -12.98 5.25 -18.39
N ALA A 48 -13.70 6.29 -17.95
CA ALA A 48 -13.47 6.95 -16.67
C ALA A 48 -13.64 6.00 -15.48
N VAL A 49 -14.69 5.17 -15.47
CA VAL A 49 -14.95 4.19 -14.40
C VAL A 49 -13.84 3.13 -14.35
N ILE A 50 -13.50 2.55 -15.50
CA ILE A 50 -12.48 1.50 -15.59
C ILE A 50 -11.11 2.06 -15.20
N SER A 51 -10.72 3.22 -15.71
CA SER A 51 -9.44 3.84 -15.37
C SER A 51 -9.37 4.20 -13.89
N SER A 52 -10.45 4.69 -13.30
CA SER A 52 -10.51 5.00 -11.86
C SER A 52 -10.39 3.73 -11.01
N PHE A 53 -11.01 2.64 -11.43
CA PHE A 53 -10.87 1.35 -10.76
C PHE A 53 -9.43 0.82 -10.84
N ILE A 54 -8.77 0.96 -11.99
CA ILE A 54 -7.36 0.58 -12.15
C ILE A 54 -6.47 1.41 -11.23
N VAL A 55 -6.67 2.74 -11.17
CA VAL A 55 -5.94 3.62 -10.25
C VAL A 55 -6.14 3.19 -8.80
N PHE A 56 -7.36 2.83 -8.42
CA PHE A 56 -7.67 2.31 -7.09
C PHE A 56 -6.88 1.02 -6.77
N VAL A 57 -6.88 0.04 -7.67
CA VAL A 57 -6.12 -1.21 -7.49
C VAL A 57 -4.62 -0.95 -7.39
N LEU A 58 -4.06 -0.12 -8.28
CA LEU A 58 -2.65 0.24 -8.25
C LEU A 58 -2.28 0.99 -6.95
N GLY A 59 -3.14 1.91 -6.51
CA GLY A 59 -2.98 2.63 -5.25
C GLY A 59 -3.00 1.69 -4.05
N PHE A 60 -3.88 0.68 -4.06
CA PHE A 60 -3.92 -0.36 -3.04
C PHE A 60 -2.63 -1.19 -3.00
N VAL A 61 -2.10 -1.59 -4.17
CA VAL A 61 -0.82 -2.32 -4.26
C VAL A 61 0.33 -1.51 -3.67
N VAL A 62 0.40 -0.21 -4.00
CA VAL A 62 1.39 0.72 -3.44
C VAL A 62 1.24 0.80 -1.92
N PHE A 63 0.03 1.00 -1.42
CA PHE A 63 -0.26 1.11 0.00
C PHE A 63 0.16 -0.15 0.76
N PHE A 64 -0.24 -1.33 0.28
CA PHE A 64 0.10 -2.62 0.90
C PHE A 64 1.60 -2.87 0.93
N ASN A 65 2.32 -2.50 -0.13
CA ASN A 65 3.77 -2.65 -0.19
C ASN A 65 4.50 -1.72 0.80
N ARG A 66 4.06 -0.46 0.90
CA ARG A 66 4.63 0.50 1.87
C ARG A 66 4.34 0.10 3.32
N ASP A 67 3.14 -0.41 3.60
CA ASP A 67 2.78 -0.92 4.93
C ASP A 67 3.72 -2.05 5.37
N SER A 68 4.02 -2.99 4.47
CA SER A 68 4.94 -4.11 4.73
C SER A 68 6.38 -3.63 5.02
N GLN A 69 6.88 -2.65 4.25
CA GLN A 69 8.21 -2.06 4.50
C GLN A 69 8.27 -1.31 5.84
N GLY A 70 7.16 -0.67 6.25
CA GLY A 70 7.09 0.02 7.54
C GLY A 70 7.38 -0.93 8.72
N PHE A 71 6.77 -2.11 8.73
CA PHE A 71 7.00 -3.12 9.77
C PHE A 71 8.42 -3.71 9.72
N GLN A 72 8.96 -3.97 8.53
CA GLN A 72 10.34 -4.44 8.39
C GLN A 72 11.35 -3.42 8.92
N ASN A 73 11.19 -2.14 8.57
CA ASN A 73 12.04 -1.07 9.08
C ASN A 73 11.94 -0.94 10.61
N LEU A 74 10.75 -1.11 11.19
CA LEU A 74 10.56 -1.10 12.65
C LEU A 74 11.35 -2.22 13.33
N ILE A 75 11.34 -3.42 12.75
CA ILE A 75 12.11 -4.57 13.24
C ILE A 75 13.61 -4.32 13.10
N GLU A 76 14.06 -3.80 11.96
CA GLU A 76 15.46 -3.50 11.70
C GLU A 76 16.01 -2.43 12.66
N MET A 77 15.27 -1.33 12.87
CA MET A 77 15.65 -0.28 13.82
C MET A 77 15.68 -0.78 15.27
N ASN A 78 14.87 -1.78 15.62
CA ASN A 78 14.83 -2.38 16.96
C ASN A 78 15.63 -3.69 17.03
N GLY A 79 16.45 -4.02 16.03
CA GLY A 79 17.06 -5.34 15.87
C GLY A 79 17.89 -5.78 17.08
N GLU A 80 18.70 -4.88 17.65
CA GLU A 80 19.47 -5.17 18.86
C GLU A 80 18.58 -5.44 20.07
N ARG A 81 17.52 -4.63 20.25
CA ARG A 81 16.57 -4.79 21.35
C ARG A 81 15.78 -6.09 21.22
N ILE A 82 15.40 -6.48 19.99
CA ILE A 82 14.72 -7.75 19.70
C ILE A 82 15.63 -8.93 20.07
N LYS A 83 16.90 -8.90 19.67
CA LYS A 83 17.88 -9.95 20.01
C LYS A 83 18.09 -10.06 21.51
N GLN A 84 18.20 -8.93 22.21
CA GLN A 84 18.29 -8.91 23.66
C GLN A 84 17.05 -9.55 24.31
N LEU A 85 15.85 -9.12 23.94
CA LEU A 85 14.61 -9.65 24.51
C LEU A 85 14.45 -11.16 24.25
N ARG A 86 14.86 -11.65 23.08
CA ARG A 86 14.90 -13.10 22.81
C ARG A 86 15.91 -13.83 23.68
N SER A 87 17.10 -13.26 23.89
CA SER A 87 18.10 -13.85 24.79
C SER A 87 17.61 -13.92 26.25
N GLU A 88 16.72 -13.01 26.64
CA GLU A 88 16.01 -13.01 27.93
C GLU A 88 14.80 -13.98 27.95
N GLY A 89 14.54 -14.72 26.87
CA GLY A 89 13.45 -15.71 26.78
C GLY A 89 12.06 -15.13 26.50
N GLN A 90 11.96 -13.88 26.03
CA GLN A 90 10.68 -13.26 25.67
C GLN A 90 10.10 -13.88 24.39
N THR A 91 8.78 -14.08 24.35
CA THR A 91 8.07 -14.54 23.15
C THR A 91 7.93 -13.40 22.13
N ASP A 92 7.83 -13.73 20.84
CA ASP A 92 7.64 -12.74 19.77
C ASP A 92 6.39 -11.86 20.00
N GLU A 93 5.37 -12.37 20.70
CA GLU A 93 4.17 -11.61 21.08
C GLU A 93 4.47 -10.50 22.09
N LYS A 94 5.33 -10.77 23.08
CA LYS A 94 5.76 -9.77 24.07
C LYS A 94 6.71 -8.76 23.44
N ILE A 95 7.55 -9.22 22.53
CA ILE A 95 8.45 -8.35 21.76
C ILE A 95 7.62 -7.40 20.88
N ALA A 96 6.64 -7.92 20.13
CA ALA A 96 5.72 -7.10 19.34
C ALA A 96 4.96 -6.07 20.20
N ASP A 97 4.44 -6.47 21.36
CA ASP A 97 3.80 -5.53 22.30
C ASP A 97 4.76 -4.44 22.78
N SER A 98 5.99 -4.79 23.10
CA SER A 98 7.00 -3.82 23.57
C SER A 98 7.33 -2.77 22.49
N ILE A 99 7.44 -3.20 21.23
CA ILE A 99 7.69 -2.32 20.07
C ILE A 99 6.47 -1.42 19.84
N LEU A 100 5.25 -1.97 19.87
CA LEU A 100 4.02 -1.19 19.70
C LEU A 100 3.83 -0.17 20.83
N ALA A 101 4.12 -0.56 22.06
CA ALA A 101 4.02 0.31 23.24
C ALA A 101 5.01 1.48 23.14
N ALA A 102 6.23 1.25 22.63
CA ALA A 102 7.21 2.30 22.38
C ALA A 102 6.74 3.32 21.33
N MET A 103 5.88 2.90 20.38
CA MET A 103 5.23 3.78 19.41
C MET A 103 3.94 4.45 19.93
N GLY A 104 3.63 4.28 21.23
CA GLY A 104 2.40 4.82 21.83
C GLY A 104 1.13 4.01 21.50
N SER A 105 1.24 2.88 20.81
CA SER A 105 0.11 1.99 20.53
C SER A 105 -0.10 1.02 21.68
N ARG A 106 -1.09 1.28 22.54
CA ARG A 106 -1.33 0.49 23.76
C ARG A 106 -2.53 -0.46 23.70
N SER A 107 -3.54 -0.17 22.89
CA SER A 107 -4.77 -0.99 22.82
C SER A 107 -5.65 -0.64 21.61
N GLY A 108 -6.65 -1.50 21.34
CA GLY A 108 -7.66 -1.30 20.31
C GLY A 108 -7.47 -2.18 19.06
N TYR A 109 -8.42 -2.07 18.12
CA TYR A 109 -8.44 -2.90 16.92
C TYR A 109 -7.18 -2.75 16.06
N LYS A 110 -6.73 -1.50 15.84
CA LYS A 110 -5.50 -1.20 15.07
C LYS A 110 -4.26 -1.79 15.75
N HIS A 111 -4.20 -1.73 17.08
CA HIS A 111 -3.11 -2.32 17.86
C HIS A 111 -3.07 -3.85 17.68
N ASN A 112 -4.20 -4.53 17.85
CA ASN A 112 -4.27 -5.98 17.69
C ASN A 112 -3.88 -6.43 16.26
N MET A 113 -4.27 -5.66 15.25
CA MET A 113 -3.88 -5.94 13.86
C MET A 113 -2.37 -5.73 13.64
N ALA A 114 -1.82 -4.62 14.13
CA ALA A 114 -0.39 -4.33 14.05
C ALA A 114 0.45 -5.37 14.80
N LYS A 115 -0.02 -5.83 15.97
CA LYS A 115 0.61 -6.91 16.75
C LYS A 115 0.70 -8.19 15.95
N LYS A 116 -0.43 -8.64 15.38
CA LYS A 116 -0.46 -9.85 14.55
C LYS A 116 0.51 -9.75 13.37
N LYS A 117 0.55 -8.60 12.69
CA LYS A 117 1.50 -8.36 11.60
C LYS A 117 2.95 -8.42 12.09
N LEU A 118 3.29 -7.71 13.17
CA LEU A 118 4.63 -7.70 13.74
C LEU A 118 5.11 -9.09 14.16
N VAL A 119 4.24 -9.90 14.77
CA VAL A 119 4.59 -11.28 15.16
C VAL A 119 4.99 -12.12 13.94
N ILE A 120 4.26 -11.99 12.82
CA ILE A 120 4.61 -12.69 11.57
C ILE A 120 6.00 -12.25 11.09
N TYR A 121 6.26 -10.94 11.04
CA TYR A 121 7.56 -10.44 10.59
C TYR A 121 8.70 -10.75 11.56
N LEU A 122 8.44 -10.78 12.86
CA LEU A 122 9.41 -11.20 13.88
C LEU A 122 9.77 -12.68 13.70
N ALA A 123 8.82 -13.55 13.38
CA ALA A 123 9.09 -14.95 13.11
C ALA A 123 10.03 -15.15 11.89
N GLU A 124 9.96 -14.25 10.91
CA GLU A 124 10.86 -14.25 9.74
C GLU A 124 12.25 -13.62 10.05
N PHE A 125 12.31 -12.72 11.02
CA PHE A 125 13.53 -12.03 11.44
C PHE A 125 14.33 -12.89 12.42
N LYS A 126 15.52 -13.37 12.04
CA LYS A 126 16.42 -14.16 12.90
C LYS A 126 17.47 -13.29 13.59
#